data_AF-A0A7X7E439-F1
#
_entry.id   AF-A0A7X7E439-F1
#
_cell.length_a   1.000
_cell.length_b   1.000
_cell.length_c   1.000
_cell.angle_alpha   90.00
_cell.angle_beta   90.00
_cell.angle_gamma   90.00
#
_symmetry.space_group_name_H-M   'P 1'
#
loop_
_entity.id
_entity.type
_entity.pdbx_description
1 polymer ?
#
loop_
_entity_poly.entity_id
_entity_poly.type
_entity_poly.pdbx_seq_one_letter_code
_entity_poly.pdbx_strand_id
1 'polypeptide(L)' 'MKKSQYQRTTVFRWNTRFELYNYFKTKFNMESYQVDETISRAMADFKPRQGQVIKTQELWQKVGLMLEYSHSDRFKPSIS' A
#
# COMPACT_ATOMS: atom_id res chain seq x y z
N MET A 1 20.99 22.50 -9.18
CA MET A 1 19.63 21.93 -9.30
C MET A 1 19.72 20.41 -9.28
N LYS A 2 19.39 19.75 -8.15
CA LYS A 2 19.38 18.28 -8.09
C LYS A 2 18.11 17.77 -8.78
N LYS A 3 18.27 17.18 -9.95
CA LYS A 3 17.22 16.44 -10.66
C LYS A 3 16.77 15.28 -9.75
N SER A 4 15.57 15.37 -9.19
CA SER A 4 14.94 14.25 -8.49
C SER A 4 14.73 13.14 -9.50
N GLN A 5 15.63 12.15 -9.50
CA GLN A 5 15.41 10.91 -10.22
C GLN A 5 14.16 10.29 -9.60
N TYR A 6 13.06 10.29 -10.34
CA TYR A 6 11.94 9.40 -10.10
C TYR A 6 12.50 7.98 -10.13
N GLN A 7 12.95 7.48 -8.97
CA GLN A 7 13.18 6.07 -8.79
C GLN A 7 11.82 5.42 -9.00
N ARG A 8 11.63 4.81 -10.17
CA ARG A 8 10.64 3.74 -10.30
C ARG A 8 10.89 2.84 -9.11
N THR A 9 9.91 2.70 -8.23
CA THR A 9 9.95 1.80 -7.08
C THR A 9 10.16 0.39 -7.60
N THR A 10 11.42 -0.01 -7.76
CA THR A 10 11.85 -1.37 -8.10
C THR A 10 11.89 -2.26 -6.86
N VAL A 11 11.83 -1.67 -5.67
CA VAL A 11 11.77 -2.38 -4.39
C VAL A 11 10.32 -2.38 -3.90
N PHE A 12 9.66 -3.52 -4.07
CA PHE A 12 8.37 -3.78 -3.43
C PHE A 12 8.62 -4.09 -1.95
N ARG A 13 7.98 -3.34 -1.05
CA ARG A 13 8.07 -3.58 0.40
C ARG A 13 7.33 -4.84 0.81
N TRP A 14 6.27 -5.16 0.07
CA TRP A 14 5.42 -6.32 0.29
C TRP A 14 5.30 -7.08 -1.03
N ASN A 15 5.95 -8.24 -1.09
CA ASN A 15 5.93 -9.14 -2.22
C ASN A 15 4.72 -10.09 -2.14
N THR A 16 4.20 -10.32 -0.93
CA THR A 16 3.05 -11.20 -0.69
C THR A 16 1.97 -10.54 0.18
N ARG A 17 0.74 -11.03 0.05
CA ARG A 17 -0.39 -10.64 0.92
C ARG A 17 -0.09 -10.93 2.40
N PHE A 18 0.63 -12.02 2.67
CA PHE A 18 1.01 -12.38 4.03
C PHE A 18 1.97 -11.36 4.66
N GLU A 19 2.97 -10.89 3.92
CA GLU A 19 3.88 -9.83 4.39
C GLU A 19 3.11 -8.54 4.70
N LEU A 20 2.14 -8.19 3.85
CA LEU A 20 1.26 -7.04 4.07
C LEU A 20 0.50 -7.19 5.40
N TYR A 21 -0.18 -8.32 5.60
CA TYR A 21 -0.91 -8.57 6.86
C TYR A 21 -0.01 -8.54 8.08
N ASN A 22 1.12 -9.23 8.02
CA ASN A 22 2.02 -9.32 9.16
C ASN A 22 2.56 -7.94 9.54
N TYR A 23 2.87 -7.11 8.54
CA TYR A 23 3.29 -5.73 8.76
C TYR A 23 2.21 -4.88 9.43
N PHE A 24 0.98 -4.86 8.90
CA PHE A 24 -0.09 -4.02 9.43
C PHE A 24 -0.61 -4.52 10.79
N LYS A 25 -0.61 -5.84 11.01
CA LYS A 25 -0.87 -6.42 12.32
C LYS A 25 0.19 -6.02 13.34
N THR A 26 1.47 -6.15 13.00
CA THR A 26 2.57 -5.85 13.94
C THR A 26 2.72 -4.36 14.21
N LYS A 27 2.59 -3.51 13.18
CA LYS A 27 2.86 -2.06 13.30
C LYS A 27 1.67 -1.25 13.77
N PHE A 28 0.45 -1.66 13.38
CA PHE A 28 -0.76 -0.87 13.61
C PHE A 28 -1.87 -1.66 14.32
N ASN A 29 -1.61 -2.91 14.73
CA ASN A 29 -2.60 -3.81 15.31
C ASN A 29 -3.87 -3.95 14.43
N MET A 30 -3.68 -3.89 13.11
CA MET A 30 -4.76 -4.04 12.15
C MET A 30 -5.07 -5.51 11.90
N GLU A 31 -6.36 -5.82 11.87
CA GLU A 31 -6.85 -7.14 11.52
C GLU A 31 -6.91 -7.34 10.01
N SER A 32 -6.81 -8.60 9.56
CA SER A 32 -6.76 -8.96 8.13
C SER A 32 -7.97 -8.46 7.35
N TYR A 33 -9.16 -8.41 7.96
CA TYR A 33 -10.39 -7.93 7.31
C TYR A 33 -10.28 -6.45 6.88
N GLN A 34 -9.62 -5.61 7.68
CA GLN A 34 -9.44 -4.18 7.38
C GLN A 34 -8.48 -3.97 6.20
N VAL A 35 -7.46 -4.82 6.13
CA VAL A 35 -6.54 -4.86 4.99
C VAL A 35 -7.28 -5.34 3.74
N ASP A 36 -8.14 -6.35 3.86
CA ASP A 36 -8.96 -6.89 2.76
C ASP A 36 -9.97 -5.91 2.18
N GLU A 37 -10.59 -5.09 3.02
CA GLU A 37 -11.44 -3.99 2.55
C GLU A 37 -10.64 -3.02 1.67
N THR A 38 -9.41 -2.72 2.07
CA THR A 38 -8.54 -1.81 1.31
C THR A 38 -8.04 -2.46 0.02
N ILE A 39 -7.76 -3.77 0.04
CA ILE A 39 -7.44 -4.54 -1.17
C ILE A 39 -8.60 -4.49 -2.16
N SER A 40 -9.82 -4.74 -1.69
CA SER A 40 -11.03 -4.70 -2.52
C SER A 40 -11.23 -3.33 -3.18
N ARG A 41 -11.06 -2.25 -2.41
CA ARG A 41 -11.11 -0.87 -2.93
C ARG A 41 -10.00 -0.61 -3.95
N ALA A 42 -8.77 -1.00 -3.63
CA ALA A 42 -7.64 -0.80 -4.52
C ALA A 42 -7.80 -1.55 -5.84
N MET A 43 -8.40 -2.75 -5.83
CA MET A 43 -8.74 -3.52 -7.03
C MET A 43 -9.88 -2.88 -7.84
N ALA A 44 -10.87 -2.27 -7.20
CA ALA A 44 -11.92 -1.54 -7.92
C ALA A 44 -11.35 -0.32 -8.67
N ASP A 45 -10.37 0.36 -8.07
CA ASP A 45 -9.64 1.47 -8.70
C ASP A 45 -8.59 1.01 -9.71
N PHE A 46 -8.02 -0.18 -9.50
CA PHE A 46 -7.14 -0.82 -10.47
C PHE A 46 -8.01 -1.38 -11.59
N LYS A 47 -8.39 -0.56 -12.55
CA LYS A 47 -8.87 -1.07 -13.84
C LYS A 47 -7.66 -1.60 -14.61
N PRO A 48 -7.37 -2.92 -14.66
CA PRO A 48 -6.36 -3.43 -15.58
C PRO A 48 -6.72 -2.95 -16.98
N ARG A 49 -5.78 -2.31 -17.67
CA ARG A 49 -5.92 -2.14 -19.12
C ARG A 49 -6.05 -3.55 -19.71
N GLN A 50 -7.06 -3.79 -20.55
CA GLN A 50 -7.27 -5.11 -21.15
C GLN A 50 -5.95 -5.63 -21.74
N GLY A 51 -5.53 -6.82 -21.27
CA GLY A 51 -4.29 -7.47 -21.71
C GLY A 51 -3.04 -7.20 -20.85
N GLN A 52 -3.08 -6.31 -19.84
CA GLN A 52 -1.98 -6.19 -18.88
C GLN A 52 -2.18 -7.12 -17.68
N VAL A 53 -1.22 -8.02 -17.48
CA VAL A 53 -1.10 -8.81 -16.24
C VAL A 53 -0.76 -7.83 -15.12
N ILE A 54 -1.71 -7.57 -14.21
CA ILE A 54 -1.40 -6.84 -12.98
C ILE A 54 -0.37 -7.66 -12.22
N LYS A 55 0.81 -7.09 -11.98
CA LYS A 55 1.76 -7.70 -11.06
C LYS A 55 1.17 -7.56 -9.66
N THR A 56 0.83 -8.67 -9.02
CA THR A 56 0.23 -8.70 -7.68
C THR A 56 1.03 -7.87 -6.66
N GLN A 57 2.35 -7.76 -6.85
CA GLN A 57 3.24 -6.91 -6.05
C GLN A 57 2.91 -5.41 -6.12
N GLU A 58 2.49 -4.90 -7.28
CA GLU A 58 2.08 -3.49 -7.43
C GLU A 58 0.79 -3.21 -6.65
N LEU A 59 -0.13 -4.18 -6.62
CA LEU A 59 -1.34 -4.10 -5.81
C LEU A 59 -0.99 -4.04 -4.32
N TRP A 60 -0.10 -4.93 -3.84
CA TRP A 60 0.35 -4.92 -2.44
C TRP A 60 1.04 -3.62 -2.07
N GLN A 61 1.90 -3.11 -2.95
CA GLN A 61 2.55 -1.82 -2.74
C GLN A 61 1.53 -0.68 -2.66
N LYS A 62 0.54 -0.63 -3.56
CA LYS A 62 -0.50 0.40 -3.54
C LYS A 62 -1.32 0.31 -2.25
N VAL A 63 -1.79 -0.88 -1.89
CA VAL A 63 -2.60 -1.10 -0.68
C VAL A 63 -1.82 -0.70 0.58
N GLY A 64 -0.57 -1.14 0.70
CA GLY A 64 0.25 -0.79 1.85
C GLY A 64 0.49 0.72 1.97
N LEU A 65 0.74 1.41 0.85
CA LEU A 65 0.86 2.88 0.86
C LEU A 65 -0.45 3.58 1.26
N MET A 66 -1.61 3.09 0.80
CA MET A 66 -2.91 3.64 1.18
C MET A 66 -3.18 3.50 2.68
N LEU A 67 -2.86 2.33 3.25
CA LEU A 67 -3.01 2.06 4.68
C LEU A 67 -2.04 2.90 5.52
N GLU A 68 -0.77 2.97 5.12
CA GLU A 68 0.22 3.82 5.80
C GLU A 68 -0.18 5.29 5.75
N TYR A 69 -0.69 5.79 4.62
CA TYR A 69 -1.16 7.17 4.51
C TYR A 69 -2.35 7.45 5.43
N SER A 70 -3.37 6.58 5.40
CA SER A 70 -4.55 6.67 6.27
C SER A 70 -4.19 6.68 7.77
N HIS A 71 -3.15 5.95 8.16
CA HIS A 71 -2.72 5.86 9.56
C HIS A 71 -1.70 6.93 9.96
N SER A 72 -0.83 7.37 9.05
CA SER A 72 0.12 8.46 9.31
C SER A 72 -0.58 9.82 9.42
N ASP A 73 -1.70 10.03 8.72
CA ASP A 73 -2.47 11.27 8.88
C ASP A 73 -3.15 11.37 10.25
N ARG A 74 -3.47 10.23 10.90
CA ARG A 74 -3.91 10.19 12.31
C ARG A 74 -2.77 10.45 13.31
N PHE A 75 -1.53 10.39 12.86
CA PHE A 75 -0.31 10.59 13.67
C PHE A 75 0.39 11.92 13.37
N LYS A 76 -0.30 12.90 12.77
CA LYS A 76 0.19 14.29 12.86
C LYS A 76 0.04 14.71 14.33
N PRO A 77 1.15 14.96 15.08
CA PRO A 77 1.00 15.72 16.30
C PRO A 77 0.40 17.06 15.89
N SER A 78 -0.72 17.45 16.50
CA SER A 78 -1.17 18.83 16.45
C SER A 78 -0.02 19.69 16.95
N ILE A 79 0.72 20.30 16.02
CA ILE A 79 1.65 21.37 16.35
C ILE A 79 0.74 22.59 16.55
N SER A 80 0.26 22.73 17.79
CA SER A 80 -0.30 23.98 18.33
C SER A 80 0.84 24.95 18.61
#